data_AF-A0AA85KA97-F1
#
_entry.id   AF-A0AA85KA97-F1
#
_cell.length_a   1.000
_cell.length_b   1.000
_cell.length_c   1.000
_cell.angle_alpha   90.00
_cell.angle_beta   90.00
_cell.angle_gamma   90.00
#
_symmetry.space_group_name_H-M   'P 1'
#
loop_
_entity.id
_entity.type
_entity.pdbx_description
1 polymer ?
#
loop_
_entity_poly.entity_id
_entity_poly.type
_entity_poly.pdbx_seq_one_letter_code
_entity_poly.pdbx_strand_id
1 'polypeptide(L)'
;MKSYRTYKTCWTFKPGNLLKSSVLDLHATSRLIHKYEIMVDILFINNLALKAGEMIEASFCKDTPFDKKESYADLVTEVDKAVENFICKEILTAFPTHKIIAEEAYSGNAQLTCSPTWIIDPIDGTSNFVSRFPFVCVSIAYYVNKEPELAVVYNPILKWCFHGIRSQGAFLNDKQIHTSKLKVRQPISFKHIH
;
A
#
# COMPACT_ATOMS: atom_id res chain seq x y z
N MET A 1 9.04 22.34 -4.85
CA MET A 1 9.19 21.47 -3.66
C MET A 1 7.97 21.66 -2.77
N LYS A 2 7.02 20.72 -2.75
CA LYS A 2 5.91 20.74 -1.80
C LYS A 2 6.37 20.02 -0.53
N SER A 3 6.47 20.75 0.57
CA SER A 3 6.73 20.20 1.91
C SER A 3 5.45 19.51 2.38
N TYR A 4 5.47 18.18 2.45
CA TYR A 4 4.39 17.42 3.09
C TYR A 4 4.54 17.57 4.61
N ARG A 5 3.50 18.12 5.24
CA ARG A 5 3.54 18.66 6.60
C ARG A 5 3.17 17.56 7.60
N THR A 6 3.82 17.62 8.76
CA THR A 6 3.65 16.72 9.90
C THR A 6 2.21 16.73 10.45
N TYR A 7 1.62 15.55 10.63
CA TYR A 7 0.34 15.37 11.31
C TYR A 7 0.44 15.88 12.75
N LYS A 8 -0.28 16.96 13.07
CA LYS A 8 -0.18 17.69 14.35
C LYS A 8 -1.27 17.24 15.35
N THR A 9 -0.79 16.67 16.46
CA THR A 9 -1.20 16.87 17.87
C THR A 9 -2.67 16.93 18.27
N CYS A 10 -3.01 16.04 19.21
CA CYS A 10 -4.20 16.03 20.07
C CYS A 10 -4.44 17.40 20.74
N TRP A 11 -5.57 18.03 20.45
CA TRP A 11 -6.03 19.24 21.15
C TRP A 11 -7.03 18.86 22.24
N THR A 12 -6.65 18.97 23.51
CA THR A 12 -7.61 18.97 24.61
C THR A 12 -8.10 20.40 24.85
N PHE A 13 -9.39 20.65 24.60
CA PHE A 13 -10.02 21.96 24.80
C PHE A 13 -10.61 22.06 26.21
N LYS A 14 -10.28 23.11 26.97
CA LYS A 14 -10.99 23.47 28.20
C LYS A 14 -12.19 24.37 27.84
N PRO A 15 -13.38 24.16 28.43
CA PRO A 15 -14.55 24.94 28.05
C PRO A 15 -14.57 26.30 28.75
N GLY A 16 -14.62 27.37 27.95
CA GLY A 16 -14.94 28.73 28.38
C GLY A 16 -15.72 29.41 27.27
N ASN A 17 -16.97 29.79 27.57
CA ASN A 17 -17.94 30.42 26.68
C ASN A 17 -17.35 31.63 25.93
N LEU A 18 -17.67 31.79 24.62
CA LEU A 18 -17.96 33.09 23.96
C LEU A 18 -18.48 32.90 22.51
N LEU A 19 -19.70 33.40 22.30
CA LEU A 19 -20.35 34.01 21.14
C LEU A 19 -20.55 33.26 19.80
N LYS A 20 -21.84 33.12 19.47
CA LYS A 20 -22.42 32.72 18.18
C LYS A 20 -22.29 33.86 17.16
N SER A 21 -21.49 33.67 16.11
CA SER A 21 -21.75 33.98 14.69
C SER A 21 -20.42 34.12 13.93
N SER A 22 -20.37 33.54 12.72
CA SER A 22 -19.22 33.47 11.77
C SER A 22 -18.20 32.32 11.91
N VAL A 23 -18.48 31.27 12.69
CA VAL A 23 -17.71 30.02 12.60
C VAL A 23 -18.28 29.21 11.43
N LEU A 24 -17.66 29.31 10.26
CA LEU A 24 -17.73 28.23 9.26
C LEU A 24 -17.40 26.94 10.03
N ASP A 25 -18.38 26.04 10.11
CA ASP A 25 -18.37 24.88 10.99
C ASP A 25 -17.00 24.19 11.01
N LEU A 26 -16.25 24.38 12.11
CA LEU A 26 -14.87 23.89 12.28
C LEU A 26 -14.81 22.36 12.05
N HIS A 27 -15.89 21.65 12.35
CA HIS A 27 -16.02 20.21 12.09
C HIS A 27 -16.18 19.88 10.60
N ALA A 28 -16.89 20.72 9.83
CA ALA A 28 -17.00 20.56 8.38
C ALA A 28 -15.65 20.87 7.71
N THR A 29 -14.97 21.93 8.14
CA THR A 29 -13.65 22.32 7.63
C THR A 29 -12.58 21.27 7.95
N SER A 30 -12.56 20.73 9.18
CA SER A 30 -11.66 19.64 9.57
C SER A 30 -11.91 18.35 8.76
N ARG A 31 -13.18 17.98 8.55
CA ARG A 31 -13.55 16.83 7.70
C ARG A 31 -13.12 17.01 6.25
N LEU A 32 -13.28 18.21 5.69
CA LEU A 32 -12.84 18.53 4.34
C LEU A 32 -11.31 18.46 4.21
N ILE A 33 -10.56 19.07 5.13
CA ILE A 33 -9.09 19.02 5.14
C ILE A 33 -8.60 17.56 5.22
N HIS A 34 -9.15 16.78 6.14
CA HIS A 34 -8.78 15.36 6.29
C HIS A 34 -9.09 14.55 5.03
N LYS A 35 -10.23 14.80 4.38
CA LYS A 35 -10.59 14.17 3.11
C LYS A 35 -9.59 14.52 2.00
N TYR A 36 -9.15 15.79 1.92
CA TYR A 36 -8.14 16.22 0.95
C TYR A 36 -6.75 15.62 1.23
N GLU A 37 -6.36 15.48 2.50
CA GLU A 37 -5.10 14.81 2.87
C GLU A 37 -5.10 13.34 2.41
N ILE A 38 -6.17 12.60 2.73
CA ILE A 38 -6.36 11.21 2.28
C ILE A 38 -6.32 11.11 0.74
N MET A 39 -6.93 12.07 0.03
CA MET A 39 -6.92 12.10 -1.44
C MET A 39 -5.53 12.36 -2.02
N VAL A 40 -4.69 13.14 -1.36
CA VAL A 40 -3.31 13.37 -1.80
C VAL A 40 -2.46 12.11 -1.55
N ASP A 41 -2.68 11.43 -0.43
CA ASP A 41 -1.97 10.22 -0.08
C ASP A 41 -2.33 9.04 -0.99
N ILE A 42 -3.60 8.88 -1.38
CA ILE A 42 -4.01 7.83 -2.33
C ILE A 42 -3.43 8.05 -3.73
N LEU A 43 -3.35 9.31 -4.19
CA LEU A 43 -2.73 9.63 -5.48
C LEU A 43 -1.23 9.33 -5.45
N PHE A 44 -0.56 9.64 -4.34
CA PHE A 44 0.85 9.34 -4.15
C PHE A 44 1.12 7.84 -4.21
N ILE A 45 0.41 7.03 -3.42
CA ILE A 45 0.60 5.57 -3.36
C ILE A 45 0.20 4.88 -4.67
N ASN A 46 -0.87 5.32 -5.35
CA ASN A 46 -1.24 4.79 -6.67
C ASN A 46 -0.14 5.06 -7.70
N ASN A 47 0.39 6.28 -7.75
CA ASN A 47 1.48 6.63 -8.66
C ASN A 47 2.76 5.84 -8.35
N LEU A 48 3.02 5.57 -7.08
CA LEU A 48 4.17 4.77 -6.66
C LEU A 48 4.02 3.31 -7.13
N ALA A 49 2.85 2.72 -6.92
CA ALA A 49 2.52 1.38 -7.37
C ALA A 49 2.57 1.25 -8.91
N LEU A 50 2.07 2.26 -9.64
CA LEU A 50 2.15 2.29 -11.11
C LEU A 50 3.59 2.25 -11.61
N LYS A 51 4.47 3.12 -11.10
CA LYS A 51 5.88 3.17 -11.47
C LYS A 51 6.64 1.89 -11.09
N ALA A 52 6.38 1.35 -9.90
CA ALA A 52 6.91 0.06 -9.50
C ALA A 52 6.46 -1.06 -10.46
N GLY A 53 5.19 -1.03 -10.85
CA GLY A 53 4.62 -1.97 -11.82
C GLY A 53 5.24 -1.85 -13.22
N GLU A 54 5.61 -0.66 -13.69
CA GLU A 54 6.36 -0.47 -14.95
C GLU A 54 7.71 -1.18 -14.90
N MET A 55 8.42 -1.14 -13.77
CA MET A 55 9.70 -1.84 -13.58
C MET A 55 9.53 -3.37 -13.65
N ILE A 56 8.45 -3.88 -13.04
CA ILE A 56 8.10 -5.31 -13.06
C ILE A 56 7.72 -5.72 -14.48
N GLU A 57 6.84 -4.99 -15.16
CA GLU A 57 6.39 -5.27 -16.52
C GLU A 57 7.55 -5.30 -17.50
N ALA A 58 8.46 -4.32 -17.42
CA ALA A 58 9.65 -4.27 -18.26
C ALA A 58 10.56 -5.50 -18.08
N SER A 59 10.59 -6.09 -16.89
CA SER A 59 11.36 -7.31 -16.61
C SER A 59 10.55 -8.59 -16.95
N PHE A 60 9.23 -8.52 -16.82
CA PHE A 60 8.31 -9.59 -17.20
C PHE A 60 8.29 -9.86 -18.72
N CYS A 61 8.56 -8.84 -19.54
CA CYS A 61 8.59 -8.98 -21.00
C CYS A 61 9.97 -9.37 -21.58
N LYS A 62 11.03 -9.48 -20.78
CA LYS A 62 12.37 -9.82 -21.28
C LYS A 62 12.48 -11.31 -21.58
N ASP A 63 12.77 -11.68 -22.82
CA ASP A 63 13.09 -13.07 -23.18
C ASP A 63 14.36 -13.52 -22.45
N THR A 64 14.20 -14.43 -21.49
CA THR A 64 15.32 -15.08 -20.80
C THR A 64 15.32 -16.54 -21.25
N PRO A 65 16.44 -17.07 -21.80
CA PRO A 65 16.51 -18.45 -22.26
C PRO A 65 16.12 -19.43 -21.16
N PHE A 66 15.24 -20.38 -21.50
CA PHE A 66 14.61 -21.33 -20.56
C PHE A 66 15.61 -22.21 -19.79
N ASP A 67 16.82 -22.40 -20.32
CA ASP A 67 17.84 -23.29 -19.76
C ASP A 67 18.53 -22.75 -18.49
N LYS A 68 18.15 -21.57 -17.99
CA LYS A 68 18.78 -20.93 -16.82
C LYS A 68 17.77 -20.57 -15.73
N LYS A 69 17.11 -21.58 -15.14
CA LYS A 69 16.22 -21.37 -13.98
C LYS A 69 16.90 -20.65 -12.82
N GLU A 70 18.19 -20.93 -12.55
CA GLU A 70 19.00 -20.22 -11.54
C GLU A 70 19.10 -18.72 -11.87
N SER A 71 19.46 -18.38 -13.11
CA SER A 71 19.52 -16.98 -13.56
C SER A 71 18.18 -16.26 -13.49
N TYR A 72 17.06 -16.99 -13.57
CA TYR A 72 15.74 -16.38 -13.48
C TYR A 72 15.38 -16.06 -12.02
N ALA A 73 15.67 -16.96 -11.09
CA ALA A 73 15.48 -16.68 -9.66
C ALA A 73 16.34 -15.48 -9.20
N ASP A 74 17.57 -15.40 -9.71
CA ASP A 74 18.46 -14.25 -9.50
C ASP A 74 17.85 -12.97 -10.09
N LEU A 75 17.31 -13.04 -11.32
CA LEU A 75 16.62 -11.90 -11.95
C LEU A 75 15.42 -11.43 -11.13
N VAL A 76 14.60 -12.35 -10.58
CA VAL A 76 13.47 -11.93 -9.73
C VAL A 76 13.99 -11.18 -8.52
N THR A 77 15.00 -11.73 -7.84
CA THR A 77 15.63 -11.11 -6.67
C THR A 77 16.19 -9.71 -6.98
N GLU A 78 16.77 -9.52 -8.16
CA GLU A 78 17.25 -8.20 -8.61
C GLU A 78 16.11 -7.21 -8.84
N VAL A 79 15.02 -7.63 -9.48
CA VAL A 79 13.84 -6.78 -9.72
C VAL A 79 13.16 -6.45 -8.39
N ASP A 80 13.02 -7.42 -7.50
CA ASP A 80 12.46 -7.29 -6.15
C ASP A 80 13.16 -6.16 -5.38
N LYS A 81 14.49 -6.27 -5.28
CA LYS A 81 15.34 -5.27 -4.63
C LYS A 81 15.30 -3.92 -5.32
N ALA A 82 15.25 -3.88 -6.66
CA ALA A 82 15.17 -2.62 -7.40
C ALA A 82 13.85 -1.89 -7.13
N VAL A 83 12.74 -2.62 -7.15
CA VAL A 83 11.40 -2.09 -6.85
C VAL A 83 11.31 -1.64 -5.40
N GLU A 84 11.77 -2.44 -4.45
CA GLU A 84 11.76 -2.08 -3.03
C GLU A 84 12.58 -0.80 -2.77
N ASN A 85 13.80 -0.74 -3.30
CA ASN A 85 14.67 0.44 -3.16
C ASN A 85 14.02 1.70 -3.74
N PHE A 86 13.37 1.58 -4.90
CA PHE A 86 12.63 2.68 -5.51
C PHE A 86 11.49 3.16 -4.61
N ILE A 87 10.62 2.24 -4.16
CA ILE A 87 9.46 2.55 -3.31
C ILE A 87 9.93 3.19 -2.01
N CYS A 88 10.90 2.59 -1.33
CA CYS A 88 11.45 3.09 -0.07
C CYS A 88 12.03 4.50 -0.23
N LYS A 89 12.81 4.74 -1.29
CA LYS A 89 13.42 6.05 -1.56
C LYS A 89 12.37 7.12 -1.78
N GLU A 90 11.35 6.88 -2.60
CA GLU A 90 10.30 7.85 -2.87
C GLU A 90 9.50 8.17 -1.60
N ILE A 91 9.18 7.14 -0.80
CA ILE A 91 8.51 7.31 0.49
C ILE A 91 9.34 8.15 1.45
N LEU A 92 10.62 7.83 1.66
CA LEU A 92 11.48 8.57 2.59
C LEU A 92 11.81 9.98 2.10
N THR A 93 11.77 10.21 0.78
CA THR A 93 11.91 11.55 0.19
C THR A 93 10.68 12.40 0.49
N ALA A 94 9.47 11.85 0.35
CA ALA A 94 8.22 12.54 0.64
C ALA A 94 7.93 12.66 2.15
N PHE A 95 8.30 11.63 2.92
CA PHE A 95 7.99 11.45 4.33
C PHE A 95 9.22 10.98 5.13
N PRO A 96 10.22 11.86 5.38
CA PRO A 96 11.49 11.47 6.00
C PRO A 96 11.39 10.87 7.41
N THR A 97 10.28 11.07 8.10
CA THR A 97 10.05 10.59 9.48
C THR A 97 9.21 9.32 9.56
N HIS A 98 8.69 8.82 8.43
CA HIS A 98 7.87 7.61 8.41
C HIS A 98 8.76 6.36 8.50
N LYS A 99 8.20 5.30 9.06
CA LYS A 99 8.85 3.99 9.12
C LYS A 99 8.48 3.16 7.90
N ILE A 100 9.33 2.20 7.57
CA ILE A 100 9.09 1.24 6.50
C ILE A 100 9.32 -0.18 7.04
N ILE A 101 8.44 -1.09 6.63
CA ILE A 101 8.58 -2.54 6.80
C ILE A 101 8.47 -3.12 5.38
N ALA A 102 9.53 -3.73 4.88
CA ALA A 102 9.58 -4.30 3.53
C ALA A 102 10.16 -5.72 3.59
N GLU A 103 9.83 -6.57 2.62
CA GLU A 103 10.19 -8.00 2.63
C GLU A 103 11.71 -8.24 2.54
N GLU A 104 12.41 -7.56 1.64
CA GLU A 104 13.82 -7.86 1.30
C GLU A 104 14.83 -7.11 2.18
N ALA A 105 14.58 -5.85 2.55
CA ALA A 105 15.46 -5.06 3.41
C ALA A 105 15.48 -5.53 4.88
N TYR A 106 14.74 -6.58 5.22
CA TYR A 106 14.43 -6.87 6.61
C TYR A 106 15.23 -8.05 7.19
N SER A 107 16.10 -7.71 8.14
CA SER A 107 17.00 -8.64 8.85
C SER A 107 16.57 -8.98 10.29
N GLY A 108 15.33 -8.64 10.69
CA GLY A 108 14.72 -9.07 11.96
C GLY A 108 14.34 -7.93 12.93
N ASN A 109 13.13 -8.04 13.49
CA ASN A 109 12.40 -7.23 14.49
C ASN A 109 11.80 -5.84 14.13
N ALA A 110 11.15 -5.69 12.98
CA ALA A 110 10.22 -4.65 12.58
C ALA A 110 8.90 -4.88 13.30
N GLN A 111 8.73 -4.12 14.37
CA GLN A 111 7.48 -4.07 15.09
C GLN A 111 6.63 -2.93 14.54
N LEU A 112 5.40 -3.24 14.15
CA LEU A 112 4.41 -2.20 13.85
C LEU A 112 4.15 -1.37 15.13
N THR A 113 4.55 -0.10 15.09
CA THR A 113 4.38 0.86 16.19
C THR A 113 3.22 1.81 15.93
N CYS A 114 2.95 2.74 16.84
CA CYS A 114 1.95 3.77 16.61
C CYS A 114 2.38 4.84 15.58
N SER A 115 3.67 4.89 15.23
CA SER A 115 4.19 5.81 14.22
C SER A 115 3.65 5.47 12.83
N PRO A 116 3.48 6.49 11.95
CA PRO A 116 3.24 6.27 10.53
C PRO A 116 4.22 5.26 9.93
N THR A 117 3.69 4.18 9.37
CA THR A 117 4.48 3.05 8.88
C THR A 117 3.95 2.59 7.54
N TRP A 118 4.84 2.41 6.57
CA TRP A 118 4.55 1.81 5.28
C TRP A 118 4.95 0.34 5.30
N ILE A 119 4.07 -0.53 4.83
CA ILE A 119 4.33 -1.96 4.65
C ILE A 119 4.36 -2.23 3.15
N ILE A 120 5.44 -2.84 2.67
CA ILE A 120 5.72 -2.99 1.25
C ILE A 120 6.04 -4.45 0.96
N ASP A 121 5.42 -4.99 -0.06
CA ASP A 121 5.85 -6.20 -0.75
C ASP A 121 6.06 -5.80 -2.23
N PRO A 122 7.31 -5.74 -2.68
CA PRO A 122 7.64 -5.25 -4.02
C PRO A 122 7.13 -6.19 -5.13
N ILE A 123 7.07 -7.50 -4.89
CA ILE A 123 6.57 -8.51 -5.85
C ILE A 123 5.85 -9.65 -5.11
N ASP A 124 4.55 -9.46 -4.87
CA ASP A 124 3.68 -10.56 -4.44
C ASP A 124 3.43 -11.49 -5.63
N GLY A 125 3.77 -12.78 -5.43
CA GLY A 125 3.68 -13.80 -6.46
C GLY A 125 4.99 -14.07 -7.21
N THR A 126 6.14 -13.98 -6.55
CA THR A 126 7.47 -14.35 -7.12
C THR A 126 7.47 -15.68 -7.89
N SER A 127 6.78 -16.72 -7.40
CA SER A 127 6.64 -17.99 -8.14
C SER A 127 5.87 -17.86 -9.46
N ASN A 128 4.84 -17.00 -9.50
CA ASN A 128 4.11 -16.66 -10.72
C ASN A 128 4.98 -15.83 -11.67
N PHE A 129 5.77 -14.91 -11.13
CA PHE A 129 6.74 -14.15 -11.92
C PHE A 129 7.77 -15.08 -12.57
N VAL A 130 8.30 -16.07 -11.83
CA VAL A 130 9.19 -17.13 -12.36
C VAL A 130 8.53 -17.93 -13.47
N SER A 131 7.27 -18.30 -13.27
CA SER A 131 6.53 -19.16 -14.18
C SER A 131 5.81 -18.40 -15.30
N ARG A 132 6.00 -17.08 -15.41
CA ARG A 132 5.31 -16.19 -16.37
C ARG A 132 3.77 -16.24 -16.28
N PHE A 133 3.23 -16.53 -15.11
CA PHE A 133 1.80 -16.36 -14.86
C PHE A 133 1.50 -14.88 -14.55
N PRO A 134 0.42 -14.29 -15.11
CA PRO A 134 0.15 -12.85 -15.03
C PRO A 134 -0.37 -12.40 -13.65
N PHE A 135 -0.28 -13.25 -12.62
CA PHE A 135 -0.73 -12.96 -11.26
C PHE A 135 0.46 -12.54 -10.39
N VAL A 136 0.98 -11.37 -10.71
CA VAL A 136 2.10 -10.71 -10.01
C VAL A 136 1.65 -9.31 -9.63
N CYS A 137 1.92 -8.88 -8.40
CA CYS A 137 1.47 -7.59 -7.90
C CYS A 137 2.56 -6.86 -7.11
N VAL A 138 2.47 -5.53 -7.08
CA VAL A 138 3.10 -4.71 -6.04
C VAL A 138 2.06 -4.47 -4.96
N SER A 139 2.41 -4.64 -3.69
CA SER A 139 1.54 -4.31 -2.56
C SER A 139 2.16 -3.25 -1.67
N ILE A 140 1.41 -2.18 -1.39
CA ILE A 140 1.83 -1.08 -0.53
C ILE A 140 0.68 -0.75 0.41
N ALA A 141 0.95 -0.72 1.71
CA ALA A 141 -0.02 -0.32 2.72
C ALA A 141 0.55 0.75 3.64
N TYR A 142 -0.32 1.64 4.11
CA TYR A 142 0.01 2.73 5.02
C TYR A 142 -0.78 2.58 6.32
N TYR A 143 -0.05 2.58 7.43
CA TYR A 143 -0.57 2.37 8.77
C TYR A 143 -0.27 3.58 9.66
N VAL A 144 -1.25 3.94 10.50
CA VAL A 144 -1.10 4.93 11.57
C VAL A 144 -1.71 4.36 12.83
N ASN A 145 -1.04 4.48 13.99
CA ASN A 145 -1.54 3.90 15.24
C ASN A 145 -1.82 2.39 15.16
N LYS A 146 -1.05 1.66 14.34
CA LYS A 146 -1.24 0.23 14.03
C LYS A 146 -2.55 -0.12 13.30
N GLU A 147 -3.24 0.88 12.76
CA GLU A 147 -4.45 0.70 11.98
C GLU A 147 -4.17 0.98 10.50
N PRO A 148 -4.75 0.20 9.57
CA PRO A 148 -4.60 0.45 8.14
C PRO A 148 -5.43 1.67 7.74
N GLU A 149 -4.80 2.66 7.13
CA GLU A 149 -5.45 3.86 6.62
C GLU A 149 -5.67 3.77 5.10
N LEU A 150 -4.66 3.30 4.37
CA LEU A 150 -4.64 3.20 2.92
C LEU A 150 -3.91 1.94 2.48
N ALA A 151 -4.32 1.33 1.38
CA ALA A 151 -3.56 0.26 0.74
C ALA A 151 -3.79 0.23 -0.77
N VAL A 152 -2.79 -0.23 -1.51
CA VAL A 152 -2.83 -0.47 -2.95
C VAL A 152 -2.22 -1.84 -3.24
N VAL A 153 -2.90 -2.60 -4.07
CA VAL A 153 -2.36 -3.81 -4.71
C VAL A 153 -2.50 -3.62 -6.22
N TYR A 154 -1.38 -3.50 -6.91
CA TYR A 154 -1.36 -3.26 -8.35
C TYR A 154 -0.75 -4.43 -9.10
N ASN A 155 -1.54 -5.02 -9.99
CA ASN A 155 -1.07 -6.00 -10.96
C ASN A 155 -0.72 -5.29 -12.28
N PRO A 156 0.58 -5.18 -12.63
CA PRO A 156 0.99 -4.46 -13.82
C PRO A 156 0.71 -5.21 -15.13
N ILE A 157 0.52 -6.53 -15.09
CA ILE A 157 0.28 -7.33 -16.30
C ILE A 157 -1.19 -7.27 -16.71
N LEU A 158 -2.09 -7.37 -15.73
CA LEU A 158 -3.55 -7.33 -15.93
C LEU A 158 -4.14 -5.91 -15.82
N LYS A 159 -3.32 -4.93 -15.43
CA LYS A 159 -3.74 -3.53 -15.17
C LYS A 159 -4.89 -3.46 -14.16
N TRP A 160 -4.79 -4.27 -13.11
CA TRP A 160 -5.73 -4.25 -11.99
C TRP A 160 -5.11 -3.46 -10.84
N CYS A 161 -5.68 -2.30 -10.54
CA CYS A 161 -5.34 -1.48 -9.40
C CYS A 161 -6.44 -1.62 -8.35
N PHE A 162 -6.18 -2.46 -7.35
CA PHE A 162 -7.00 -2.52 -6.15
C PHE A 162 -6.51 -1.47 -5.17
N HIS A 163 -7.42 -0.70 -4.59
CA HIS A 163 -7.05 0.17 -3.49
C HIS A 163 -8.15 0.25 -2.44
N GLY A 164 -7.74 0.42 -1.19
CA GLY A 164 -8.63 0.52 -0.04
C GLY A 164 -8.34 1.80 0.72
N ILE A 165 -9.41 2.46 1.16
CA ILE A 165 -9.33 3.64 2.00
C ILE A 165 -10.21 3.39 3.22
N ARG A 166 -9.62 3.55 4.41
CA ARG A 166 -10.34 3.36 5.66
C ARG A 166 -11.61 4.21 5.68
N SER A 167 -12.73 3.59 6.04
CA SER A 167 -14.05 4.21 6.10
C SER A 167 -14.63 4.73 4.77
N GLN A 168 -13.96 4.52 3.63
CA GLN A 168 -14.47 4.91 2.30
C GLN A 168 -14.67 3.70 1.38
N GLY A 169 -14.08 2.55 1.71
CA GLY A 169 -14.32 1.27 1.04
C GLY A 169 -13.11 0.81 0.22
N ALA A 170 -13.37 -0.13 -0.68
CA ALA A 170 -12.39 -0.71 -1.58
C ALA A 170 -12.81 -0.51 -3.04
N PHE A 171 -11.84 -0.43 -3.92
CA PHE A 171 -12.03 -0.10 -5.33
C PHE A 171 -11.13 -0.97 -6.20
N LEU A 172 -11.59 -1.28 -7.41
CA LEU A 172 -10.82 -1.87 -8.50
C LEU A 172 -10.91 -0.92 -9.69
N ASN A 173 -9.77 -0.37 -10.14
CA ASN A 173 -9.71 0.60 -11.23
C ASN A 173 -10.75 1.72 -11.04
N ASP A 174 -10.73 2.32 -9.84
CA ASP A 174 -11.62 3.39 -9.37
C ASP A 174 -13.11 3.03 -9.23
N LYS A 175 -13.49 1.79 -9.53
CA LYS A 175 -14.86 1.29 -9.33
C LYS A 175 -14.97 0.63 -7.97
N GLN A 176 -15.92 1.09 -7.15
CA GLN A 176 -16.14 0.52 -5.82
C GLN A 176 -16.52 -0.96 -5.91
N ILE A 177 -15.93 -1.77 -5.03
CA ILE A 177 -16.16 -3.21 -4.94
C ILE A 177 -16.71 -3.59 -3.56
N HIS A 178 -17.44 -4.70 -3.53
CA HIS A 178 -18.03 -5.25 -2.31
C HIS A 178 -17.81 -6.76 -2.26
N THR A 179 -17.79 -7.31 -1.05
CA THR A 179 -17.75 -8.75 -0.87
C THR A 179 -19.04 -9.39 -1.39
N SER A 180 -18.94 -10.63 -1.87
CA SER A 180 -20.12 -11.39 -2.24
C SER A 180 -21.02 -11.64 -1.01
N LYS A 181 -22.34 -11.78 -1.23
CA LYS A 181 -23.30 -12.12 -0.16
C LYS A 181 -23.20 -13.58 0.30
N LEU A 182 -22.24 -14.36 -0.22
CA LEU A 182 -22.07 -15.76 0.14
C LEU A 182 -21.58 -15.85 1.58
N LYS A 183 -22.30 -16.63 2.41
CA LYS A 183 -21.84 -16.97 3.75
C LYS A 183 -20.49 -17.67 3.63
N VAL A 184 -19.51 -17.24 4.43
CA VAL A 184 -18.22 -17.92 4.61
C VAL A 184 -18.51 -19.40 4.79
N ARG A 185 -18.03 -20.25 3.87
CA ARG A 185 -18.10 -21.70 4.07
C ARG A 185 -17.24 -21.99 5.30
N GLN A 186 -17.84 -22.65 6.29
CA GLN A 186 -17.10 -23.14 7.47
C GLN A 186 -15.84 -23.87 6.98
N PRO A 187 -14.67 -23.68 7.62
CA PRO A 187 -13.48 -24.40 7.25
C PRO A 187 -13.79 -25.89 7.27
N ILE A 188 -13.49 -26.58 6.16
CA ILE A 188 -13.61 -28.04 6.10
C ILE A 188 -12.61 -28.56 7.13
N SER A 189 -13.12 -29.10 8.24
CA SER A 189 -12.30 -29.79 9.21
C SER A 189 -11.76 -31.05 8.53
N PHE A 190 -10.50 -31.06 8.14
CA PHE A 190 -9.78 -32.28 7.78
C PHE A 190 -9.52 -33.09 9.06
N LYS A 191 -10.59 -33.69 9.60
CA LYS A 191 -10.47 -34.83 10.51
C LYS A 191 -10.63 -36.08 9.67
N HIS A 192 -9.61 -36.93 9.70
CA HIS A 192 -9.50 -38.23 9.03
C HIS A 192 -9.06 -38.19 7.56
N ILE A 193 -7.76 -37.99 7.36
CA ILE A 193 -7.03 -38.81 6.39
C ILE A 193 -6.27 -39.82 7.24
N HIS A 194 -6.71 -41.08 7.20
CA HIS A 194 -6.00 -42.22 7.78
C HIS A 194 -5.04 -42.81 6.75
#